data_AF-A0A1Y1LWI7-F1
#
_entry.id   AF-A0A1Y1LWI7-F1
#
_cell.length_a   1.000
_cell.length_b   1.000
_cell.length_c   1.000
_cell.angle_alpha   90.00
_cell.angle_beta   90.00
_cell.angle_gamma   90.00
#
_symmetry.space_group_name_H-M   'P 1'
#
loop_
_entity.id
_entity.type
_entity.pdbx_description
1 polymer ?
#
loop_
_entity_poly.entity_id
_entity_poly.type
_entity_poly.pdbx_seq_one_letter_code
_entity_poly.pdbx_strand_id
1 'polypeptide(L)'
;MASSENIFNNLSSNFSQLSYGRTKGDISQINRILDEINGLDYRYPLVTNKTRAVLLVNQCCSLIPHDESDLVSKCCRLITNLVVHQRIEIEGQTLSLVAQWCLLAIKHTPSTNAEILGVLKALLTCNEKNSLHVRTLM
;
A
#
# COMPACT_ATOMS: atom_id res chain seq x y z
N MET A 1 2.40 26.04 6.70
CA MET A 1 2.61 24.59 6.93
C MET A 1 1.84 23.85 5.85
N ALA A 2 2.47 22.99 5.06
CA ALA A 2 1.73 22.17 4.09
C ALA A 2 0.76 21.25 4.86
N SER A 3 -0.49 21.14 4.42
CA SER A 3 -1.41 20.15 4.99
C SER A 3 -0.84 18.74 4.78
N SER A 4 -1.07 17.82 5.71
CA SER A 4 -0.62 16.43 5.59
C SER A 4 -1.16 15.75 4.32
N GLU A 5 -2.32 16.19 3.83
CA GLU A 5 -2.85 15.83 2.51
C GLU A 5 -1.92 16.25 1.36
N ASN A 6 -1.44 17.49 1.35
CA ASN A 6 -0.51 17.96 0.32
C ASN A 6 0.80 17.17 0.35
N ILE A 7 1.27 16.79 1.54
CA ILE A 7 2.46 15.95 1.70
C ILE A 7 2.20 14.56 1.11
N PHE A 8 1.08 13.91 1.46
CA PHE A 8 0.70 12.62 0.89
C PHE A 8 0.62 12.66 -0.65
N ASN A 9 -0.02 13.70 -1.20
CA ASN A 9 -0.17 13.87 -2.65
C ASN A 9 1.18 14.05 -3.34
N ASN A 10 2.08 14.84 -2.77
CA ASN A 10 3.43 15.05 -3.29
C ASN A 10 4.26 13.77 -3.24
N LEU A 11 4.24 13.04 -2.12
CA LEU A 11 4.94 11.77 -1.99
C LEU A 11 4.43 10.73 -2.98
N SER A 12 3.10 10.63 -3.15
CA SER A 12 2.49 9.74 -4.13
C SER A 12 2.90 10.09 -5.57
N SER A 13 2.96 11.38 -5.91
CA SER A 13 3.45 11.84 -7.23
C SER A 13 4.93 11.52 -7.42
N ASN A 14 5.76 11.69 -6.39
CA ASN A 14 7.18 11.37 -6.48
C ASN A 14 7.40 9.86 -6.65
N PHE A 15 6.57 9.04 -6.01
CA PHE A 15 6.62 7.60 -6.17
C PHE A 15 6.25 7.18 -7.61
N SER A 16 5.24 7.82 -8.21
CA SER A 16 4.79 7.47 -9.56
C SER A 16 5.77 7.81 -10.67
N GLN A 17 6.77 8.67 -10.39
CA GLN A 17 7.85 9.02 -11.31
C GLN A 17 9.00 8.00 -11.31
N LEU A 18 9.00 7.04 -10.37
CA LEU A 18 10.03 6.00 -10.30
C LEU A 18 9.83 5.00 -11.42
N SER A 19 10.86 4.79 -12.24
CA SER A 19 10.68 4.13 -13.53
C SER A 19 10.73 2.60 -13.43
N TYR A 20 11.57 1.96 -12.60
CA TYR A 20 11.58 0.49 -12.52
C TYR A 20 12.03 -0.16 -11.20
N GLY A 21 12.37 0.59 -10.14
CA GLY A 21 12.75 0.00 -8.83
C GLY A 21 13.97 -0.94 -8.87
N ARG A 22 14.76 -0.89 -9.94
CA ARG A 22 15.85 -1.85 -10.25
C ARG A 22 17.24 -1.27 -10.04
N THR A 23 17.38 0.05 -9.95
CA THR A 23 18.69 0.67 -9.65
C THR A 23 18.85 0.89 -8.14
N LYS A 24 20.10 0.90 -7.65
CA LYS A 24 20.38 1.24 -6.25
C LYS A 24 19.85 2.63 -5.86
N GLY A 25 19.87 3.57 -6.81
CA GLY A 25 19.30 4.91 -6.63
C GLY A 25 17.79 4.86 -6.39
N ASP A 26 17.07 4.12 -7.25
CA ASP A 26 15.62 3.92 -7.11
C ASP A 26 15.25 3.28 -5.78
N ILE A 27 15.97 2.23 -5.36
CA ILE A 27 15.72 1.55 -4.07
C ILE A 27 15.85 2.53 -2.90
N SER A 28 16.89 3.36 -2.88
CA SER A 28 17.05 4.36 -1.82
C SER A 28 15.92 5.40 -1.81
N GLN A 29 15.44 5.78 -2.99
CA GLN A 29 14.37 6.75 -3.14
C GLN A 29 13.01 6.15 -2.76
N ILE A 30 12.73 4.90 -3.16
CA ILE A 30 11.57 4.12 -2.71
C ILE A 30 11.57 4.07 -1.18
N ASN A 31 12.70 3.68 -0.59
CA ASN A 31 12.83 3.54 0.84
C ASN A 31 12.50 4.84 1.58
N ARG A 32 13.12 5.95 1.14
CA ARG A 32 12.87 7.29 1.70
C ARG A 32 11.41 7.70 1.57
N ILE A 33 10.80 7.53 0.40
CA ILE A 33 9.40 7.90 0.18
C ILE A 33 8.48 7.05 1.06
N LEU A 34 8.75 5.75 1.19
CA LEU A 34 7.97 4.86 2.06
C LEU A 34 8.11 5.23 3.54
N ASP A 35 9.29 5.66 4.00
CA ASP A 35 9.48 6.15 5.36
C ASP A 35 8.69 7.44 5.61
N GLU A 36 8.79 8.41 4.70
CA GLU A 36 8.07 9.68 4.82
C GLU A 36 6.55 9.49 4.78
N ILE A 37 6.04 8.65 3.87
CA ILE A 37 4.61 8.44 3.72
C ILE A 37 4.03 7.61 4.88
N ASN A 38 4.77 6.65 5.43
CA ASN A 38 4.37 5.89 6.61
C ASN A 38 4.48 6.69 7.91
N GLY A 39 5.27 7.78 7.92
CA GLY A 39 5.40 8.72 9.02
C GLY A 39 4.24 9.70 9.17
N LEU A 40 3.31 9.74 8.20
CA LEU A 40 2.12 10.60 8.28
C LEU A 40 1.14 10.11 9.35
N ASP A 41 0.34 11.03 9.89
CA ASP A 41 -0.66 10.70 10.93
C ASP A 41 -1.99 10.23 10.32
N TYR A 42 -2.10 8.93 10.09
CA TYR A 42 -3.27 8.28 9.50
C TYR A 42 -4.51 8.25 10.42
N ARG A 43 -4.44 8.79 11.64
CA ARG A 43 -5.63 8.95 12.51
C ARG A 43 -6.59 10.01 11.96
N TYR A 44 -6.09 10.92 11.13
CA TYR A 44 -6.87 11.94 10.45
C TYR A 44 -7.10 11.57 8.98
N PRO A 45 -8.17 12.07 8.34
CA PRO A 45 -8.34 11.93 6.89
C PRO A 45 -7.20 12.63 6.14
N LEU A 46 -6.36 11.84 5.47
CA LEU A 46 -5.24 12.30 4.64
C LEU A 46 -5.52 12.10 3.16
N VAL A 47 -6.28 11.05 2.82
CA VAL A 47 -6.51 10.63 1.44
C VAL A 47 -7.87 11.15 0.97
N THR A 48 -7.85 12.25 0.23
CA THR A 48 -9.03 12.81 -0.45
C THR A 48 -9.25 12.19 -1.83
N ASN A 49 -8.17 11.83 -2.52
CA ASN A 49 -8.19 11.15 -3.81
C ASN A 49 -7.94 9.65 -3.64
N LYS A 50 -9.03 8.87 -3.54
CA LYS A 50 -8.95 7.40 -3.39
C LYS A 50 -8.22 6.73 -4.55
N THR A 51 -8.49 7.16 -5.79
CA THR A 51 -7.86 6.59 -6.99
C THR A 51 -6.34 6.68 -6.93
N ARG A 52 -5.80 7.82 -6.46
CA ARG A 52 -4.36 8.00 -6.27
C ARG A 52 -3.78 7.03 -5.24
N ALA A 53 -4.48 6.78 -4.14
CA ALA A 53 -4.03 5.81 -3.14
C ALA A 53 -4.04 4.37 -3.69
N VAL A 54 -5.06 4.00 -4.48
CA VAL A 54 -5.10 2.69 -5.16
C VAL A 54 -3.95 2.55 -6.17
N LEU A 55 -3.66 3.60 -6.95
CA LEU A 55 -2.54 3.62 -7.88
C LEU A 55 -1.20 3.50 -7.16
N LEU A 56 -1.03 4.18 -6.03
CA LEU A 56 0.18 4.06 -5.20
C LEU A 56 0.37 2.60 -4.74
N VAL A 57 -0.68 1.95 -4.23
CA VAL A 57 -0.62 0.53 -3.84
C VAL A 57 -0.21 -0.36 -5.01
N ASN A 58 -0.82 -0.14 -6.18
CA ASN A 58 -0.50 -0.88 -7.40
C ASN A 58 0.99 -0.72 -7.79
N GLN A 59 1.51 0.51 -7.72
CA GLN A 59 2.91 0.81 -8.02
C GLN A 59 3.86 0.19 -7.00
N CYS A 60 3.54 0.25 -5.70
CA CYS A 60 4.35 -0.39 -4.66
C CYS A 60 4.48 -1.90 -4.91
N CYS A 61 3.36 -2.57 -5.19
CA CYS A 61 3.36 -4.01 -5.48
C CYS A 61 4.00 -4.37 -6.83
N SER A 62 4.23 -3.41 -7.71
CA SER A 62 4.91 -3.61 -8.99
C SER A 62 6.42 -3.35 -8.90
N LEU A 63 6.84 -2.40 -8.05
CA LEU A 63 8.21 -1.90 -8.00
C LEU A 63 9.04 -2.51 -6.86
N ILE A 64 8.42 -2.95 -5.77
CA ILE A 64 9.15 -3.43 -4.59
C ILE A 64 9.53 -4.90 -4.77
N PRO A 65 10.84 -5.23 -4.76
CA PRO A 65 11.31 -6.61 -4.82
C PRO A 65 10.81 -7.44 -3.64
N HIS A 66 10.46 -8.69 -3.90
CA HIS A 66 9.87 -9.59 -2.90
C HIS A 66 10.87 -10.09 -1.85
N ASP A 67 12.17 -9.93 -2.08
CA ASP A 67 13.29 -10.38 -1.27
C ASP A 67 13.88 -9.28 -0.38
N GLU A 68 13.49 -8.01 -0.57
CA GLU A 68 13.92 -6.87 0.23
C GLU A 68 13.02 -6.68 1.45
N SER A 69 13.33 -7.40 2.54
CA SER A 69 12.49 -7.47 3.76
C SER A 69 12.08 -6.10 4.32
N ASP A 70 12.98 -5.12 4.36
CA ASP A 70 12.68 -3.78 4.88
C ASP A 70 11.64 -3.05 4.01
N LEU A 71 11.79 -3.12 2.68
CA LEU A 71 10.83 -2.52 1.75
C LEU A 71 9.48 -3.24 1.78
N VAL A 72 9.49 -4.57 1.90
CA VAL A 72 8.28 -5.38 2.05
C VAL A 72 7.51 -4.96 3.30
N SER A 73 8.19 -4.86 4.46
CA SER A 73 7.58 -4.39 5.72
C SER A 73 6.97 -3.00 5.57
N LYS A 74 7.70 -2.06 4.98
CA LYS A 74 7.23 -0.68 4.75
C LYS A 74 6.04 -0.61 3.79
N CYS A 75 6.03 -1.45 2.75
CA CYS A 75 4.91 -1.59 1.84
C CYS A 75 3.67 -2.14 2.56
N CYS A 76 3.84 -3.19 3.35
CA CYS A 76 2.74 -3.78 4.15
C CYS A 76 2.14 -2.75 5.11
N ARG A 77 2.99 -1.95 5.76
CA ARG A 77 2.55 -0.86 6.63
C ARG A 77 1.74 0.19 5.88
N LEU A 78 2.21 0.62 4.70
CA LEU A 78 1.49 1.58 3.85
C LEU A 78 0.11 1.04 3.43
N ILE A 79 0.06 -0.19 2.93
CA ILE A 79 -1.22 -0.82 2.52
C ILE A 79 -2.17 -0.89 3.72
N THR A 80 -1.68 -1.31 4.88
CA THR A 80 -2.48 -1.37 6.12
C THR A 80 -3.01 0.01 6.50
N ASN A 81 -2.17 1.05 6.45
CA ASN A 81 -2.57 2.42 6.73
C ASN A 81 -3.70 2.89 5.79
N LEU A 82 -3.58 2.61 4.50
CA LEU A 82 -4.57 3.01 3.50
C LEU A 82 -5.89 2.23 3.67
N VAL A 83 -5.83 0.91 3.80
CA VAL A 83 -7.02 0.06 3.87
C VAL A 83 -7.74 0.22 5.21
N VAL A 84 -7.01 0.15 6.32
CA VAL A 84 -7.60 0.10 7.67
C VAL A 84 -7.92 1.51 8.19
N HIS A 85 -6.99 2.45 8.07
CA HIS A 85 -7.15 3.78 8.68
C HIS A 85 -7.80 4.79 7.74
N GLN A 86 -7.52 4.72 6.44
CA GLN A 86 -8.10 5.65 5.45
C GLN A 86 -9.31 5.07 4.70
N ARG A 87 -9.68 3.81 5.00
CA ARG A 87 -10.82 3.11 4.37
C ARG A 87 -10.75 3.14 2.84
N ILE A 88 -9.54 2.94 2.30
CA ILE A 88 -9.33 2.80 0.86
C ILE A 88 -9.69 1.38 0.46
N GLU A 89 -10.67 1.27 -0.43
CA GLU A 89 -11.09 0.00 -1.00
C GLU A 89 -10.12 -0.41 -2.11
N ILE A 90 -9.63 -1.65 -2.01
CA ILE A 90 -8.75 -2.27 -3.00
C ILE A 90 -9.52 -3.43 -3.61
N GLU A 91 -9.87 -3.28 -4.88
CA GLU A 91 -10.74 -4.21 -5.61
C GLU A 91 -10.16 -4.53 -7.01
N GLY A 92 -10.81 -5.45 -7.71
CA GLY A 92 -10.50 -5.78 -9.10
C GLY A 92 -9.04 -6.19 -9.33
N GLN A 93 -8.44 -5.65 -10.40
CA GLN A 93 -7.07 -6.00 -10.79
C GLN A 93 -6.03 -5.63 -9.74
N THR A 94 -6.20 -4.51 -9.02
CA THR A 94 -5.26 -4.12 -7.97
C THR A 94 -5.31 -5.09 -6.79
N LEU A 95 -6.50 -5.59 -6.42
CA LEU A 95 -6.60 -6.63 -5.40
C LEU A 95 -5.87 -7.91 -5.81
N SER A 96 -6.06 -8.37 -7.06
CA SER A 96 -5.35 -9.54 -7.59
C SER A 96 -3.83 -9.35 -7.55
N LEU A 97 -3.34 -8.18 -7.97
CA LEU A 97 -1.92 -7.83 -7.93
C LEU A 97 -1.36 -7.86 -6.50
N VAL A 98 -2.02 -7.21 -5.55
CA VAL A 98 -1.56 -7.14 -4.16
C VAL A 98 -1.54 -8.54 -3.54
N ALA A 99 -2.60 -9.34 -3.75
CA ALA A 99 -2.66 -10.70 -3.25
C ALA A 99 -1.52 -11.56 -3.81
N GLN A 100 -1.24 -11.46 -5.11
CA GLN A 100 -0.16 -12.19 -5.75
C GLN A 100 1.21 -11.73 -5.26
N TRP A 101 1.41 -10.41 -5.08
CA TRP A 101 2.62 -9.85 -4.49
C TRP A 101 2.85 -10.35 -3.06
N CYS A 102 1.82 -10.38 -2.21
CA CYS A 102 1.89 -10.94 -0.85
C CYS A 102 2.32 -12.42 -0.86
N LEU A 103 1.73 -13.23 -1.74
CA LEU A 103 2.06 -14.66 -1.84
C LEU A 103 3.50 -14.91 -2.28
N LEU A 104 4.06 -14.03 -3.13
CA LEU A 104 5.47 -14.08 -3.52
C LEU A 104 6.36 -13.62 -2.36
N ALA A 105 6.05 -12.49 -1.73
CA ALA A 105 6.83 -11.95 -0.60
C ALA A 105 6.95 -12.94 0.57
N ILE A 106 5.89 -13.67 0.92
CA ILE A 106 5.91 -14.71 1.98
C ILE A 106 6.96 -15.78 1.72
N LYS A 107 7.20 -16.14 0.46
CA LYS A 107 8.19 -17.17 0.09
C LYS A 107 9.63 -16.70 0.27
N HIS A 108 9.87 -15.40 0.17
CA HIS A 108 11.21 -14.81 0.12
C HIS A 108 11.60 -14.08 1.40
N THR A 109 10.64 -13.61 2.21
CA THR A 109 10.90 -12.79 3.41
C THR A 109 10.16 -13.33 4.65
N PRO A 110 10.60 -14.47 5.23
CA PRO A 110 9.89 -15.09 6.36
C PRO A 110 9.74 -14.18 7.59
N SER A 111 10.66 -13.22 7.78
CA SER A 111 10.64 -12.24 8.87
C SER A 111 9.47 -11.25 8.80
N THR A 112 8.88 -11.02 7.62
CA THR A 112 7.78 -10.06 7.39
C THR A 112 6.41 -10.76 7.28
N ASN A 113 6.36 -12.09 7.45
CA ASN A 113 5.14 -12.89 7.27
C ASN A 113 3.94 -12.37 8.08
N ALA A 114 4.16 -11.93 9.32
CA ALA A 114 3.08 -11.40 10.15
C ALA A 114 2.44 -10.13 9.55
N GLU A 115 3.26 -9.26 8.96
CA GLU A 115 2.81 -8.01 8.33
C GLU A 115 2.08 -8.32 7.02
N ILE A 116 2.60 -9.26 6.21
CA ILE A 116 1.97 -9.68 4.96
C ILE A 116 0.61 -10.35 5.23
N LEU A 117 0.53 -11.23 6.22
CA LEU A 117 -0.74 -11.84 6.64
C LEU A 117 -1.71 -10.79 7.18
N GLY A 118 -1.21 -9.75 7.85
CA GLY A 118 -1.98 -8.59 8.26
C GLY A 118 -2.64 -7.86 7.08
N VAL A 119 -1.88 -7.63 6.00
CA VAL A 119 -2.40 -7.05 4.75
C VAL A 119 -3.47 -7.94 4.13
N LEU A 120 -3.20 -9.24 3.97
CA LEU A 120 -4.17 -10.17 3.39
C LEU A 120 -5.48 -10.19 4.19
N LYS A 121 -5.39 -10.23 5.53
CA LYS A 121 -6.55 -10.15 6.42
C LYS A 121 -7.32 -8.83 6.24
N ALA A 122 -6.62 -7.70 6.15
CA ALA A 122 -7.24 -6.39 5.97
C ALA A 122 -8.01 -6.31 4.63
N LEU A 123 -7.43 -6.82 3.55
CA LEU A 123 -8.05 -6.88 2.23
C LEU A 123 -9.32 -7.74 2.23
N LEU A 124 -9.26 -8.94 2.83
CA LEU A 124 -10.43 -9.83 2.95
C LEU A 124 -11.55 -9.16 3.76
N THR A 125 -11.21 -8.60 4.93
CA THR A 125 -12.20 -7.95 5.80
C THR A 125 -12.87 -6.74 5.13
N CYS A 126 -12.11 -5.97 4.34
CA CYS A 126 -12.67 -4.83 3.62
C CYS A 126 -13.64 -5.27 2.52
N ASN A 127 -13.28 -6.29 1.75
CA ASN A 127 -14.10 -6.78 0.64
C ASN A 127 -15.34 -7.57 1.10
N GLU A 128 -15.27 -8.27 2.23
CA GLU A 128 -16.43 -8.95 2.84
C GLU A 128 -17.51 -7.95 3.27
N LYS A 129 -17.12 -6.84 3.90
CA LYS A 129 -18.06 -5.77 4.29
C LYS A 129 -18.80 -5.19 3.08
N ASN A 130 -18.12 -5.03 1.95
CA ASN A 130 -18.73 -4.53 0.71
C ASN A 130 -19.76 -5.54 0.17
N SER A 131 -19.43 -6.83 0.19
CA SER A 131 -20.32 -7.91 -0.25
C SER A 131 -21.60 -8.00 0.60
N LEU A 132 -21.49 -7.76 1.91
CA LEU A 132 -22.64 -7.73 2.82
C LEU A 132 -23.50 -6.47 2.65
N HIS A 133 -22.89 -5.33 2.35
CA HIS A 133 -23.63 -4.07 2.12
C HIS A 133 -24.48 -4.14 0.85
N VAL A 134 -23.94 -4.71 -0.24
CA VAL A 134 -24.68 -4.90 -1.49
C VAL A 134 -25.89 -5.83 -1.29
N ARG A 135 -25.76 -6.88 -0.47
CA ARG A 135 -26.87 -7.80 -0.16
C ARG A 135 -27.98 -7.20 0.70
N THR A 136 -27.73 -6.11 1.41
CA THR A 136 -28.74 -5.46 2.26
C THR A 136 -29.58 -4.44 1.47
N LEU A 137 -29.10 -4.05 0.28
CA LEU A 137 -29.74 -3.06 -0.60
C LEU A 137 -30.53 -3.69 -1.76
N MET A 138 -30.53 -5.02 -1.87
CA MET A 138 -31.38 -5.81 -2.78
C MET A 138 -32.52 -6.45 -2.01
#